data_AF-A0A816CBU0-F1
#
_entry.id   AF-A0A816CBU0-F1
#
_cell.length_a   1.000
_cell.length_b   1.000
_cell.length_c   1.000
_cell.angle_alpha   90.00
_cell.angle_beta   90.00
_cell.angle_gamma   90.00
#
_symmetry.space_group_name_H-M   'P 1'
#
loop_
_entity.id
_entity.type
_entity.pdbx_description
1 polymer ?
#
loop_
_entity_poly.entity_id
_entity_poly.type
_entity_poly.pdbx_seq_one_letter_code
_entity_poly.pdbx_strand_id
1 'polypeptide(L)'
;MAAYYTYNFLPPISSDLDSLIHDFEQESDYDYQTFASVWQKHKLEFLFKAADIQPNSFRFFLDDSMTVAASYLGQPWRLPIQLGALYCLFTIYTYQIEEPKIKIRLPIDTLNSFLDQMESSPAIPADAKTILCKLIHEHAFVISATRHEMGPRFFTKMNYMKSGKYMRSDVLLSSRLNIDEKLITMCEEAHNLYTKAKDNLIEASGGTDNLPQELTSIRSNFIEQLKKEFDLERFDDQFDQEEQPDTEPEPIPKRGPSIGETRSRIRAKAEMIAKPKASASVKEEHTFDDDDYNNDDDDDADEYSLDMIADNDNNNKRSNKNILINMTASHTVPVLMRVLSASLTLAKRAGQIIRDVQFSGTGLDIVEKGHNDPQTKADRASQQLIISSLVKHFPQLTIRGEENIPLEKSAATSDIDDLIGSNLDEVLKAPCPTEFQKLEEKDLVIWVDPLDGTREFTEGRLEGVTVLIGVATQGNAIGGIIHQPFYEDGDQSGRSVWGLVHSGVYGKCDINKTPLPGRIVAGSLSHRSKTVIDAVNACQPTEVLQAGGCGYKVLLVLERRVHAYVHASRGCSLWDTCAPDAILQAAGGRLTDVFGNGISYFPTDQTSVKTGVLATMADHDWYAQQIREKINKL
;
A
#
# COMPACT_ATOMS: atom_id res chain seq x y z
N MET A 1 -6.45 19.94 -12.56
CA MET A 1 -5.89 18.69 -13.12
C MET A 1 -6.35 17.52 -12.27
N ALA A 2 -7.58 17.03 -12.51
CA ALA A 2 -8.26 16.02 -11.69
C ALA A 2 -8.81 14.90 -12.60
N ALA A 3 -7.94 14.19 -13.29
CA ALA A 3 -8.35 13.18 -14.27
C ALA A 3 -7.28 12.09 -14.49
N TYR A 4 -6.87 11.36 -13.44
CA TYR A 4 -6.05 10.14 -13.63
C TYR A 4 -6.30 8.97 -12.68
N TYR A 5 -7.39 8.96 -11.90
CA TYR A 5 -7.76 7.80 -11.07
C TYR A 5 -9.26 7.50 -11.04
N THR A 6 -9.91 7.50 -12.21
CA THR A 6 -11.16 6.75 -12.37
C THR A 6 -10.80 5.31 -12.73
N TYR A 7 -10.35 4.54 -11.72
CA TYR A 7 -10.41 3.09 -11.84
C TYR A 7 -11.88 2.71 -11.92
N ASN A 8 -12.26 2.04 -13.02
CA ASN A 8 -13.59 1.50 -13.17
C ASN A 8 -13.79 0.43 -12.08
N PHE A 9 -14.39 0.82 -10.94
CA PHE A 9 -15.24 -0.08 -10.17
C PHE A 9 -16.14 -0.83 -11.16
N LEU A 10 -16.58 -2.04 -10.84
CA LEU A 10 -17.58 -2.73 -11.65
C LEU A 10 -18.70 -1.73 -11.97
N PRO A 11 -18.80 -1.20 -13.21
CA PRO A 11 -19.71 -0.07 -13.47
C PRO A 11 -21.15 -0.37 -13.05
N PRO A 12 -21.64 -1.63 -13.12
CA PRO A 12 -22.92 -2.01 -12.54
C PRO A 12 -23.03 -1.77 -11.03
N ILE A 13 -22.10 -2.29 -10.20
CA ILE A 13 -22.25 -2.16 -8.74
C ILE A 13 -22.09 -0.72 -8.26
N SER A 14 -21.22 0.06 -8.94
CA SER A 14 -21.13 1.50 -8.67
C SER A 14 -22.47 2.16 -8.98
N SER A 15 -23.04 1.90 -10.17
CA SER A 15 -24.33 2.47 -10.56
C SER A 15 -25.46 2.06 -9.60
N ASP A 16 -25.47 0.81 -9.13
CA ASP A 16 -26.50 0.29 -8.24
C ASP A 16 -26.41 0.93 -6.85
N LEU A 17 -25.19 1.03 -6.28
CA LEU A 17 -24.97 1.70 -5.00
C LEU A 17 -25.20 3.20 -5.08
N ASP A 18 -24.81 3.85 -6.18
CA ASP A 18 -25.08 5.26 -6.44
C ASP A 18 -26.60 5.52 -6.47
N SER A 19 -27.35 4.66 -7.15
CA SER A 19 -28.81 4.76 -7.23
C SER A 19 -29.48 4.52 -5.88
N LEU A 20 -28.99 3.55 -5.11
CA LEU A 20 -29.48 3.30 -3.75
C LEU A 20 -29.25 4.50 -2.83
N ILE A 21 -28.03 5.04 -2.82
CA ILE A 21 -27.67 6.16 -1.94
C ILE A 21 -28.44 7.42 -2.36
N HIS A 22 -28.62 7.64 -3.67
CA HIS A 22 -29.43 8.75 -4.17
C HIS A 22 -30.90 8.64 -3.78
N ASP A 23 -31.52 7.45 -3.91
CA ASP A 23 -32.89 7.23 -3.47
C ASP A 23 -33.04 7.45 -1.96
N PHE A 24 -32.07 6.96 -1.16
CA PHE A 24 -32.06 7.18 0.29
C PHE A 24 -31.92 8.65 0.68
N GLU A 25 -31.17 9.45 -0.09
CA GLU A 25 -31.06 10.90 0.13
C GLU A 25 -32.43 11.61 -0.02
N GLN A 26 -33.36 11.06 -0.81
CA GLN A 26 -34.69 11.66 -1.03
C GLN A 26 -35.73 11.29 0.03
N GLU A 27 -35.40 10.39 0.96
CA GLU A 27 -36.31 9.94 2.02
C GLU A 27 -36.48 11.00 3.12
N SER A 28 -37.59 10.93 3.86
CA SER A 28 -37.88 11.87 4.96
C SER A 28 -37.09 11.57 6.23
N ASP A 29 -36.74 10.30 6.45
CA ASP A 29 -36.11 9.80 7.66
C ASP A 29 -34.81 9.06 7.33
N TYR A 30 -33.75 9.32 8.09
CA TYR A 30 -32.41 8.77 7.83
C TYR A 30 -32.02 7.64 8.78
N ASP A 31 -33.00 6.90 9.30
CA ASP A 31 -32.76 5.71 10.12
C ASP A 31 -32.46 4.46 9.26
N TYR A 32 -32.02 3.39 9.92
CA TYR A 32 -31.66 2.13 9.28
C TYR A 32 -32.88 1.40 8.71
N GLN A 33 -34.08 1.61 9.27
CA GLN A 33 -35.29 0.94 8.79
C GLN A 33 -35.73 1.49 7.44
N THR A 34 -35.64 2.81 7.26
CA THR A 34 -35.84 3.49 5.98
C THR A 34 -34.78 3.04 4.98
N PHE A 35 -33.51 3.01 5.38
CA PHE A 35 -32.44 2.48 4.53
C PHE A 35 -32.71 1.04 4.06
N ALA A 36 -33.13 0.15 4.96
CA ALA A 36 -33.43 -1.24 4.63
C ALA A 36 -34.57 -1.37 3.61
N SER A 37 -35.55 -0.47 3.66
CA SER A 37 -36.66 -0.43 2.70
C SER A 37 -36.16 -0.02 1.30
N VAL A 38 -35.28 0.99 1.23
CA VAL A 38 -34.60 1.38 -0.02
C VAL A 38 -33.71 0.25 -0.54
N TRP A 39 -32.96 -0.43 0.33
CA TRP A 39 -32.13 -1.58 -0.03
C TRP A 39 -32.93 -2.70 -0.72
N GLN A 40 -34.10 -3.04 -0.18
CA GLN A 40 -35.00 -4.04 -0.75
C GLN A 40 -35.60 -3.59 -2.10
N LYS A 41 -35.95 -2.30 -2.24
CA LYS A 41 -36.44 -1.74 -3.51
C LYS A 41 -35.39 -1.89 -4.63
N HIS A 42 -34.11 -1.71 -4.30
CA HIS A 42 -32.97 -1.91 -5.20
C HIS A 42 -32.58 -3.38 -5.38
N LYS A 43 -33.28 -4.31 -4.71
CA LYS A 43 -33.06 -5.77 -4.81
C LYS A 43 -31.62 -6.20 -4.45
N LEU A 44 -30.95 -5.44 -3.59
CA LEU A 44 -29.56 -5.72 -3.24
C LEU A 44 -29.39 -6.89 -2.27
N GLU A 45 -30.47 -7.51 -1.79
CA GLU A 45 -30.42 -8.84 -1.16
C GLU A 45 -29.82 -9.91 -2.07
N PHE A 46 -29.91 -9.74 -3.41
CA PHE A 46 -29.28 -10.64 -4.36
C PHE A 46 -27.75 -10.51 -4.41
N LEU A 47 -27.17 -9.46 -3.82
CA LEU A 47 -25.72 -9.27 -3.70
C LEU A 47 -25.04 -10.55 -3.16
N PHE A 48 -25.66 -11.18 -2.15
CA PHE A 48 -25.11 -12.35 -1.47
C PHE A 48 -25.36 -13.67 -2.22
N LYS A 49 -26.30 -13.73 -3.19
CA LYS A 49 -26.51 -14.94 -4.00
C LYS A 49 -25.37 -15.23 -4.97
N ALA A 50 -24.54 -14.23 -5.26
CA ALA A 50 -23.35 -14.42 -6.09
C ALA A 50 -22.33 -15.40 -5.47
N ALA A 51 -22.41 -15.60 -4.15
CA ALA A 51 -21.50 -16.48 -3.41
C ALA A 51 -21.62 -17.95 -3.83
N ASP A 52 -22.83 -18.44 -4.11
CA ASP A 52 -23.09 -19.82 -4.54
C ASP A 52 -22.62 -20.07 -5.99
N ILE A 53 -22.42 -18.99 -6.76
CA ILE A 53 -22.13 -19.08 -8.19
C ILE A 53 -20.62 -19.08 -8.44
N GLN A 54 -19.90 -18.15 -7.81
CA GLN A 54 -18.46 -17.98 -7.99
C GLN A 54 -17.77 -17.61 -6.67
N PRO A 55 -17.45 -18.58 -5.80
CA PRO A 55 -16.86 -18.33 -4.49
C PRO A 55 -15.56 -17.50 -4.56
N ASN A 56 -14.71 -17.80 -5.55
CA ASN A 56 -13.42 -17.12 -5.73
C ASN A 56 -13.54 -15.67 -6.22
N SER A 57 -14.63 -15.32 -6.91
CA SER A 57 -14.91 -13.96 -7.38
C SER A 57 -15.69 -13.15 -6.34
N PHE A 58 -16.51 -13.84 -5.54
CA PHE A 58 -17.42 -13.24 -4.59
C PHE A 58 -16.68 -12.41 -3.54
N ARG A 59 -15.56 -12.90 -3.05
CA ARG A 59 -14.68 -12.14 -2.14
C ARG A 59 -14.25 -10.79 -2.73
N PHE A 60 -13.77 -10.80 -3.98
CA PHE A 60 -13.32 -9.59 -4.66
C PHE A 60 -14.47 -8.63 -4.95
N PHE A 61 -15.64 -9.18 -5.25
CA PHE A 61 -16.87 -8.43 -5.48
C PHE A 61 -17.34 -7.71 -4.22
N LEU A 62 -17.45 -8.40 -3.09
CA LEU A 62 -17.79 -7.79 -1.79
C LEU A 62 -16.79 -6.71 -1.39
N ASP A 63 -15.51 -6.96 -1.63
CA ASP A 63 -14.42 -6.01 -1.39
C ASP A 63 -14.61 -4.73 -2.22
N ASP A 64 -14.94 -4.84 -3.51
CA ASP A 64 -15.26 -3.69 -4.36
C ASP A 64 -16.53 -2.96 -3.89
N SER A 65 -17.58 -3.68 -3.54
CA SER A 65 -18.83 -3.09 -3.01
C SER A 65 -18.57 -2.26 -1.76
N MET A 66 -17.76 -2.77 -0.83
CA MET A 66 -17.38 -2.04 0.37
C MET A 66 -16.50 -0.83 0.06
N THR A 67 -15.57 -0.93 -0.89
CA THR A 67 -14.76 0.23 -1.31
C THR A 67 -15.62 1.33 -1.94
N VAL A 68 -16.59 0.98 -2.77
CA VAL A 68 -17.53 1.95 -3.35
C VAL A 68 -18.36 2.61 -2.26
N ALA A 69 -18.97 1.85 -1.36
CA ALA A 69 -19.75 2.41 -0.25
C ALA A 69 -18.89 3.29 0.67
N ALA A 70 -17.66 2.87 0.98
CA ALA A 70 -16.68 3.65 1.75
C ALA A 70 -16.27 4.97 1.07
N SER A 71 -16.45 5.09 -0.25
CA SER A 71 -16.20 6.34 -0.98
C SER A 71 -17.13 7.49 -0.53
N TYR A 72 -18.31 7.14 0.01
CA TYR A 72 -19.37 8.06 0.40
C TYR A 72 -19.34 8.52 1.88
N LEU A 73 -18.47 7.96 2.72
CA LEU A 73 -18.40 8.32 4.15
C LEU A 73 -17.75 9.68 4.43
N GLY A 74 -16.74 10.07 3.64
CA GLY A 74 -15.99 11.32 3.85
C GLY A 74 -16.59 12.54 3.16
N GLN A 75 -15.99 13.70 3.39
CA GLN A 75 -16.25 14.90 2.58
C GLN A 75 -15.97 14.63 1.08
N PRO A 76 -16.71 15.24 0.14
CA PRO A 76 -17.63 16.37 0.29
C PRO A 76 -19.12 15.99 0.46
N TRP A 77 -19.42 14.75 0.85
CA TRP A 77 -20.78 14.24 0.89
C TRP A 77 -21.59 14.78 2.07
N ARG A 78 -22.90 14.97 1.87
CA ARG A 78 -23.83 15.45 2.89
C ARG A 78 -24.22 14.32 3.86
N LEU A 79 -24.71 14.69 5.04
CA LEU A 79 -25.06 13.73 6.10
C LEU A 79 -25.98 12.58 5.64
N PRO A 80 -27.07 12.80 4.87
CA PRO A 80 -27.90 11.69 4.38
C PRO A 80 -27.13 10.66 3.54
N ILE A 81 -26.25 11.14 2.66
CA ILE A 81 -25.39 10.30 1.81
C ILE A 81 -24.42 9.50 2.67
N GLN A 82 -23.79 10.16 3.66
CA GLN A 82 -22.86 9.51 4.58
C GLN A 82 -23.55 8.46 5.47
N LEU A 83 -24.79 8.72 5.90
CA LEU A 83 -25.61 7.75 6.65
C LEU A 83 -25.98 6.54 5.79
N GLY A 84 -26.41 6.78 4.54
CA GLY A 84 -26.68 5.70 3.58
C GLY A 84 -25.44 4.83 3.33
N ALA A 85 -24.27 5.47 3.23
CA ALA A 85 -22.99 4.77 3.12
C ALA A 85 -22.66 3.90 4.35
N LEU A 86 -22.85 4.44 5.55
CA LEU A 86 -22.64 3.72 6.81
C LEU A 86 -23.55 2.49 6.91
N TYR A 87 -24.83 2.65 6.60
CA TYR A 87 -25.79 1.54 6.64
C TYR A 87 -25.54 0.49 5.57
N CYS A 88 -25.09 0.92 4.39
CA CYS A 88 -24.65 0.02 3.32
C CYS A 88 -23.45 -0.83 3.79
N LEU A 89 -22.41 -0.19 4.31
CA LEU A 89 -21.23 -0.87 4.85
C LEU A 89 -21.58 -1.84 5.99
N PHE A 90 -22.44 -1.41 6.91
CA PHE A 90 -22.93 -2.27 7.99
C PHE A 90 -23.66 -3.50 7.46
N THR A 91 -24.53 -3.32 6.46
CA THR A 91 -25.30 -4.41 5.85
C THR A 91 -24.37 -5.40 5.15
N ILE A 92 -23.45 -4.91 4.31
CA ILE A 92 -22.48 -5.78 3.61
C ILE A 92 -21.58 -6.52 4.60
N TYR A 93 -21.04 -5.82 5.61
CA TYR A 93 -20.13 -6.42 6.59
C TYR A 93 -20.83 -7.44 7.51
N THR A 94 -22.09 -7.21 7.86
CA THR A 94 -22.85 -8.09 8.76
C THR A 94 -23.25 -9.38 8.06
N TYR A 95 -23.69 -9.30 6.81
CA TYR A 95 -24.28 -10.43 6.06
C TYR A 95 -23.32 -11.13 5.09
N GLN A 96 -22.08 -10.66 4.92
CA GLN A 96 -21.08 -11.40 4.15
C GLN A 96 -20.88 -12.82 4.71
N ILE A 97 -20.68 -13.79 3.81
CA ILE A 97 -20.44 -15.19 4.17
C ILE A 97 -18.96 -15.56 4.27
N GLU A 98 -18.06 -14.61 4.01
CA GLU A 98 -16.62 -14.82 3.97
C GLU A 98 -16.03 -14.98 5.37
N GLU A 99 -15.22 -16.03 5.56
CA GLU A 99 -14.48 -16.26 6.81
C GLU A 99 -12.97 -16.43 6.53
N PRO A 100 -12.09 -15.57 7.09
CA PRO A 100 -12.43 -14.41 7.92
C PRO A 100 -13.12 -13.30 7.13
N LYS A 101 -14.04 -12.58 7.81
CA LYS A 101 -14.75 -11.42 7.28
C LYS A 101 -13.81 -10.44 6.58
N ILE A 102 -14.21 -10.00 5.39
CA ILE A 102 -13.58 -8.89 4.69
C ILE A 102 -13.84 -7.61 5.49
N LYS A 103 -12.77 -6.91 5.81
CA LYS A 103 -12.80 -5.66 6.57
C LYS A 103 -13.00 -4.45 5.65
N ILE A 104 -13.59 -3.40 6.20
CA ILE A 104 -13.87 -2.13 5.52
C ILE A 104 -12.56 -1.31 5.50
N ARG A 105 -12.01 -1.05 4.30
CA ARG A 105 -10.81 -0.20 4.16
C ARG A 105 -11.17 1.27 4.06
N LEU A 106 -10.58 2.09 4.92
CA LEU A 106 -10.82 3.54 4.98
C LEU A 106 -9.55 4.32 5.32
N PRO A 107 -9.33 5.49 4.69
CA PRO A 107 -8.35 6.47 5.13
C PRO A 107 -8.60 6.94 6.56
N ILE A 108 -7.52 7.09 7.33
CA ILE A 108 -7.61 7.55 8.72
C ILE A 108 -8.29 8.92 8.83
N ASP A 109 -7.99 9.83 7.91
CA ASP A 109 -8.59 11.16 7.88
C ASP A 109 -10.10 11.11 7.62
N THR A 110 -10.52 10.17 6.77
CA THR A 110 -11.95 9.95 6.49
C THR A 110 -12.66 9.40 7.72
N LEU A 111 -12.04 8.44 8.41
CA LEU A 111 -12.61 7.85 9.63
C LEU A 111 -12.69 8.87 10.76
N ASN A 112 -11.60 9.61 11.02
CA ASN A 112 -11.55 10.63 12.07
C ASN A 112 -12.56 11.76 11.81
N SER A 113 -12.55 12.33 10.61
CA SER A 113 -13.51 13.39 10.25
C SER A 113 -14.96 12.91 10.37
N PHE A 114 -15.23 11.65 10.04
CA PHE A 114 -16.57 11.07 10.17
C PHE A 114 -16.94 10.81 11.64
N LEU A 115 -16.01 10.34 12.48
CA LEU A 115 -16.22 10.15 13.91
C LEU A 115 -16.50 11.48 14.62
N ASP A 116 -15.70 12.51 14.34
CA ASP A 116 -15.89 13.85 14.90
C ASP A 116 -17.27 14.42 14.52
N GLN A 117 -17.70 14.22 13.28
CA GLN A 117 -19.03 14.61 12.81
C GLN A 117 -20.15 13.80 13.50
N MET A 118 -19.91 12.50 13.72
CA MET A 118 -20.84 11.57 14.39
C MET A 118 -21.05 11.90 15.88
N GLU A 119 -20.01 12.38 16.55
CA GLU A 119 -20.06 12.79 17.95
C GLU A 119 -20.69 14.17 18.13
N SER A 120 -20.33 15.13 17.29
CA SER A 120 -20.72 16.53 17.43
C SER A 120 -22.13 16.87 16.93
N SER A 121 -22.69 16.11 16.00
CA SER A 121 -23.98 16.46 15.37
C SER A 121 -25.18 15.87 16.14
N PRO A 122 -26.12 16.71 16.62
CA PRO A 122 -27.34 16.25 17.28
C PRO A 122 -28.39 15.72 16.28
N ALA A 123 -28.20 15.94 14.97
CA ALA A 123 -29.11 15.51 13.91
C ALA A 123 -28.90 14.04 13.49
N ILE A 124 -28.01 13.31 14.16
CA ILE A 124 -27.63 11.95 13.79
C ILE A 124 -28.53 10.95 14.51
N PRO A 125 -29.19 10.04 13.77
CA PRO A 125 -30.00 8.97 14.33
C PRO A 125 -29.24 8.09 15.35
N ALA A 126 -29.93 7.65 16.39
CA ALA A 126 -29.32 6.89 17.49
C ALA A 126 -28.81 5.49 17.06
N ASP A 127 -29.49 4.89 16.09
CA ASP A 127 -29.10 3.64 15.45
C ASP A 127 -27.81 3.79 14.62
N ALA A 128 -27.61 4.90 13.90
CA ALA A 128 -26.35 5.18 13.21
C ALA A 128 -25.15 5.15 14.17
N LYS A 129 -25.27 5.81 15.34
CA LYS A 129 -24.23 5.78 16.38
C LYS A 129 -24.00 4.37 16.91
N THR A 130 -25.08 3.62 17.13
CA THR A 130 -25.02 2.24 17.62
C THR A 130 -24.34 1.31 16.61
N ILE A 131 -24.68 1.45 15.32
CA ILE A 131 -24.08 0.69 14.21
C ILE A 131 -22.60 0.99 14.09
N LEU A 132 -22.21 2.27 14.16
CA LEU A 132 -20.81 2.66 14.10
C LEU A 132 -20.01 2.08 15.27
N CYS A 133 -20.53 2.20 16.49
CA CYS A 133 -19.94 1.56 17.68
C CYS A 133 -19.80 0.04 17.52
N LYS A 134 -20.80 -0.62 16.94
CA LYS A 134 -20.76 -2.06 16.66
C LYS A 134 -19.66 -2.42 15.66
N LEU A 135 -19.54 -1.68 14.55
CA LEU A 135 -18.48 -1.91 13.56
C LEU A 135 -17.08 -1.70 14.15
N ILE A 136 -16.91 -0.69 15.02
CA ILE A 136 -15.64 -0.45 15.74
C ILE A 136 -15.34 -1.61 16.70
N HIS A 137 -16.32 -2.02 17.51
CA HIS A 137 -16.18 -3.12 18.46
C HIS A 137 -15.86 -4.45 17.77
N GLU A 138 -16.43 -4.71 16.60
CA GLU A 138 -16.14 -5.90 15.79
C GLU A 138 -14.81 -5.79 15.00
N HIS A 139 -14.03 -4.74 15.22
CA HIS A 139 -12.79 -4.46 14.49
C HIS A 139 -12.96 -4.53 12.96
N ALA A 140 -14.11 -4.03 12.48
CA ALA A 140 -14.53 -4.12 11.08
C ALA A 140 -13.69 -3.24 10.14
N PHE A 141 -13.05 -2.20 10.67
CA PHE A 141 -12.27 -1.25 9.88
C PHE A 141 -10.80 -1.66 9.76
N VAL A 142 -10.23 -1.43 8.58
CA VAL A 142 -8.79 -1.43 8.31
C VAL A 142 -8.41 -0.02 7.89
N ILE A 143 -7.55 0.60 8.68
CA ILE A 143 -7.02 1.93 8.39
C ILE A 143 -5.94 1.79 7.32
N SER A 144 -6.11 2.46 6.19
CA SER A 144 -5.19 2.38 5.04
C SER A 144 -4.90 3.76 4.43
N ALA A 145 -3.74 3.96 3.82
CA ALA A 145 -3.39 5.24 3.20
C ALA A 145 -4.29 5.60 1.99
N THR A 146 -4.92 4.60 1.38
CA THR A 146 -5.83 4.75 0.24
C THR A 146 -7.13 3.98 0.48
N ARG A 147 -8.20 4.35 -0.22
CA ARG A 147 -9.50 3.64 -0.16
C ARG A 147 -9.48 2.25 -0.82
N HIS A 148 -8.44 1.97 -1.61
CA HIS A 148 -8.33 0.76 -2.42
C HIS A 148 -7.19 -0.11 -1.89
N GLU A 149 -7.28 -1.41 -2.12
CA GLU A 149 -6.15 -2.28 -1.84
C GLU A 149 -4.98 -1.94 -2.77
N MET A 150 -3.78 -1.87 -2.22
CA MET A 150 -2.52 -1.75 -2.96
C MET A 150 -1.68 -2.97 -2.55
N GLY A 151 -1.06 -3.67 -3.52
CA GLY A 151 -0.20 -4.83 -3.22
C GLY A 151 -0.63 -6.16 -3.85
N PRO A 152 -0.05 -7.30 -3.44
CA PRO A 152 -0.19 -8.58 -4.14
C PRO A 152 -1.63 -9.06 -4.35
N ARG A 153 -2.53 -8.80 -3.39
CA ARG A 153 -3.96 -9.09 -3.55
C ARG A 153 -4.62 -8.19 -4.59
N PHE A 154 -4.31 -6.90 -4.61
CA PHE A 154 -4.73 -5.99 -5.68
C PHE A 154 -4.23 -6.44 -7.05
N PHE A 155 -2.96 -6.85 -7.18
CA PHE A 155 -2.44 -7.38 -8.45
C PHE A 155 -3.10 -8.70 -8.84
N THR A 156 -3.40 -9.56 -7.85
CA THR A 156 -4.16 -10.80 -8.08
C THR A 156 -5.56 -10.47 -8.58
N LYS A 157 -6.25 -9.51 -7.96
CA LYS A 157 -7.56 -8.99 -8.36
C LYS A 157 -7.52 -8.37 -9.76
N MET A 158 -6.51 -7.55 -10.06
CA MET A 158 -6.29 -6.97 -11.39
C MET A 158 -6.03 -8.03 -12.46
N ASN A 159 -5.20 -9.03 -12.17
CA ASN A 159 -4.95 -10.13 -13.09
C ASN A 159 -6.21 -10.99 -13.28
N TYR A 160 -6.97 -11.18 -12.22
CA TYR A 160 -8.28 -11.84 -12.25
C TYR A 160 -9.26 -11.07 -13.15
N MET A 161 -9.35 -9.75 -13.01
CA MET A 161 -10.13 -8.85 -13.88
C MET A 161 -9.67 -8.91 -15.34
N LYS A 162 -8.36 -8.77 -15.60
CA LYS A 162 -7.77 -8.81 -16.94
C LYS A 162 -7.97 -10.16 -17.63
N SER A 163 -8.01 -11.25 -16.88
CA SER A 163 -8.28 -12.59 -17.40
C SER A 163 -9.74 -12.83 -17.80
N GLY A 164 -10.62 -11.84 -17.65
CA GLY A 164 -12.05 -11.96 -17.95
C GLY A 164 -12.82 -12.83 -16.95
N LYS A 165 -12.15 -13.35 -15.92
CA LYS A 165 -12.76 -14.19 -14.87
C LYS A 165 -13.69 -13.40 -13.95
N TYR A 166 -13.57 -12.07 -13.93
CA TYR A 166 -14.32 -11.20 -13.04
C TYR A 166 -15.70 -10.80 -13.58
N MET A 167 -15.91 -10.78 -14.90
CA MET A 167 -17.22 -10.48 -15.49
C MET A 167 -17.34 -10.97 -16.93
N ARG A 168 -18.15 -12.02 -17.09
CA ARG A 168 -19.18 -12.12 -18.14
C ARG A 168 -20.48 -12.51 -17.40
N SER A 169 -21.12 -11.55 -16.73
CA SER A 169 -22.42 -11.79 -16.08
C SER A 169 -23.48 -12.19 -17.12
N ASP A 170 -23.33 -11.65 -18.33
CA ASP A 170 -24.10 -11.94 -19.54
C ASP A 170 -23.85 -13.35 -20.12
N VAL A 171 -22.72 -14.00 -19.82
CA VAL A 171 -22.44 -15.37 -20.30
C VAL A 171 -22.68 -16.43 -19.23
N LEU A 172 -22.63 -16.12 -17.93
CA LEU A 172 -22.83 -17.11 -16.86
C LEU A 172 -24.29 -17.28 -16.45
N LEU A 173 -25.11 -16.23 -16.53
CA LEU A 173 -26.55 -16.36 -16.32
C LEU A 173 -27.21 -17.13 -17.47
N SER A 174 -26.77 -16.89 -18.71
CA SER A 174 -27.26 -17.58 -19.91
C SER A 174 -26.76 -19.02 -20.05
N SER A 175 -25.62 -19.38 -19.44
CA SER A 175 -25.12 -20.76 -19.46
C SER A 175 -25.52 -21.60 -18.25
N ARG A 176 -25.85 -21.00 -17.10
CA ARG A 176 -26.37 -21.74 -15.92
C ARG A 176 -27.89 -21.81 -15.84
N LEU A 177 -28.59 -20.77 -16.30
CA LEU A 177 -29.99 -20.93 -16.65
C LEU A 177 -29.94 -21.27 -18.14
N ASN A 178 -30.17 -22.53 -18.49
CA ASN A 178 -30.39 -22.95 -19.87
C ASN A 178 -31.73 -22.36 -20.35
N ILE A 179 -31.86 -21.03 -20.30
CA ILE A 179 -32.99 -20.32 -20.89
C ILE A 179 -32.67 -20.34 -22.36
N ASP A 180 -33.13 -21.41 -23.00
CA ASP A 180 -33.12 -21.56 -24.44
C ASP A 180 -33.53 -20.21 -25.03
N GLU A 181 -32.76 -19.67 -25.97
CA GLU A 181 -33.04 -18.39 -26.61
C GLU A 181 -34.48 -18.39 -27.17
N LYS A 182 -34.97 -19.60 -27.48
CA LYS A 182 -36.36 -19.93 -27.80
C LYS A 182 -37.36 -19.64 -26.66
N LEU A 183 -37.05 -19.97 -25.41
CA LEU A 183 -37.87 -19.69 -24.21
C LEU A 183 -37.96 -18.19 -23.91
N ILE A 184 -36.87 -17.43 -24.13
CA ILE A 184 -36.88 -15.97 -24.02
C ILE A 184 -37.77 -15.38 -25.12
N THR A 185 -37.55 -15.80 -26.37
CA THR A 185 -38.39 -15.39 -27.51
C THR A 185 -39.87 -15.72 -27.27
N MET A 186 -40.17 -16.90 -26.74
CA MET A 186 -41.52 -17.32 -26.38
C MET A 186 -42.13 -16.47 -25.26
N CYS A 187 -41.36 -16.13 -24.22
CA CYS A 187 -41.83 -15.24 -23.15
C CYS A 187 -42.10 -13.82 -23.68
N GLU A 188 -41.27 -13.32 -24.58
CA GLU A 188 -41.46 -12.02 -25.23
C GLU A 188 -42.68 -12.02 -26.16
N GLU A 189 -42.86 -13.07 -26.97
CA GLU A 189 -44.04 -13.25 -27.84
C GLU A 189 -45.33 -13.36 -27.02
N ALA A 190 -45.32 -14.14 -25.93
CA ALA A 190 -46.44 -14.25 -25.01
C ALA A 190 -46.74 -12.90 -24.32
N HIS A 191 -45.72 -12.17 -23.88
CA HIS A 191 -45.88 -10.85 -23.29
C HIS A 191 -46.47 -9.83 -24.29
N ASN A 192 -46.02 -9.86 -25.55
CA ASN A 192 -46.54 -9.00 -26.61
C ASN A 192 -47.99 -9.33 -26.96
N LEU A 193 -48.35 -10.61 -27.03
CA LEU A 193 -49.74 -11.05 -27.24
C LEU A 193 -50.66 -10.62 -26.09
N TYR A 194 -50.21 -10.80 -24.85
CA TYR A 194 -50.94 -10.34 -23.67
C TYR A 194 -51.13 -8.82 -23.67
N THR A 195 -50.07 -8.06 -23.98
CA THR A 195 -50.11 -6.59 -24.03
C THR A 195 -51.06 -6.11 -25.11
N LYS A 196 -51.02 -6.72 -26.30
CA LYS A 196 -51.95 -6.40 -27.39
C LYS A 196 -53.40 -6.74 -27.05
N ALA A 197 -53.65 -7.86 -26.37
CA ALA A 197 -54.98 -8.22 -25.89
C ALA A 197 -55.48 -7.26 -24.80
N LYS A 198 -54.59 -6.81 -23.91
CA LYS A 198 -54.88 -5.81 -22.88
C LYS A 198 -55.20 -4.45 -23.49
N ASP A 199 -54.42 -4.00 -24.47
CA ASP A 199 -54.60 -2.69 -25.12
C ASP A 199 -55.91 -2.65 -25.93
N ASN A 200 -56.23 -3.72 -26.68
CA ASN A 200 -57.51 -3.84 -27.37
C ASN A 200 -58.71 -3.82 -26.39
N LEU A 201 -58.53 -4.32 -25.17
CA LEU A 201 -59.54 -4.29 -24.12
C LEU A 201 -59.73 -2.89 -23.55
N ILE A 202 -58.63 -2.15 -23.35
CA ILE A 202 -58.65 -0.76 -22.88
C ILE A 202 -59.33 0.14 -23.94
N GLU A 203 -59.10 -0.12 -25.22
CA GLU A 203 -59.81 0.56 -26.31
C GLU A 203 -61.30 0.18 -26.37
N ALA A 204 -61.65 -1.10 -26.17
CA ALA A 204 -63.03 -1.57 -26.19
C ALA A 204 -63.85 -1.14 -24.95
N SER A 205 -63.20 -0.94 -23.80
CA SER A 205 -63.84 -0.52 -22.54
C SER A 205 -63.99 1.00 -22.39
N GLY A 206 -63.64 1.77 -23.42
CA GLY A 206 -63.82 3.23 -23.45
C GLY A 206 -63.00 3.99 -22.41
N GLY A 207 -61.89 3.42 -21.93
CA GLY A 207 -60.94 4.09 -21.04
C GLY A 207 -61.45 4.37 -19.62
N THR A 208 -62.38 3.56 -19.08
CA THR A 208 -62.73 3.65 -17.65
C THR A 208 -62.04 2.54 -16.85
N ASP A 209 -61.35 2.91 -15.76
CA ASP A 209 -60.47 2.07 -14.93
C ASP A 209 -61.15 0.92 -14.14
N ASN A 210 -62.43 0.63 -14.42
CA ASN A 210 -63.11 -0.51 -13.80
C ASN A 210 -63.04 -1.73 -14.70
N LEU A 211 -61.93 -2.48 -14.61
CA LEU A 211 -61.81 -3.82 -15.17
C LEU A 211 -61.77 -4.90 -14.07
N PRO A 212 -62.93 -5.48 -13.69
CA PRO A 212 -62.90 -6.81 -13.09
C PRO A 212 -64.10 -7.69 -13.51
N GLN A 213 -63.92 -8.47 -14.59
CA GLN A 213 -64.44 -9.85 -14.80
C GLN A 213 -64.05 -10.37 -16.20
N GLU A 214 -63.90 -9.49 -17.19
CA GLU A 214 -63.55 -9.86 -18.57
C GLU A 214 -62.08 -10.30 -18.74
N LEU A 215 -61.15 -9.72 -17.95
CA LEU A 215 -59.73 -10.12 -17.93
C LEU A 215 -59.51 -11.56 -17.44
N THR A 216 -60.37 -12.05 -16.55
CA THR A 216 -60.23 -13.41 -15.99
C THR A 216 -60.53 -14.47 -17.05
N SER A 217 -61.56 -14.24 -17.88
CA SER A 217 -61.92 -15.11 -19.01
C SER A 217 -60.85 -15.13 -20.11
N ILE A 218 -60.16 -14.00 -20.32
CA ILE A 218 -59.07 -13.92 -21.30
C ILE A 218 -57.81 -14.64 -20.82
N ARG A 219 -57.50 -14.61 -19.51
CA ARG A 219 -56.38 -15.37 -18.95
C ARG A 219 -56.54 -16.87 -19.16
N SER A 220 -57.77 -17.39 -19.10
CA SER A 220 -58.07 -18.80 -19.38
C SER A 220 -57.88 -19.14 -20.86
N ASN A 221 -58.45 -18.34 -21.77
CA ASN A 221 -58.31 -18.56 -23.21
C ASN A 221 -56.87 -18.38 -23.70
N PHE A 222 -56.12 -17.43 -23.11
CA PHE A 222 -54.72 -17.17 -23.45
C PHE A 222 -53.81 -18.35 -23.08
N ILE A 223 -54.04 -19.00 -21.93
CA ILE A 223 -53.28 -20.19 -21.54
C ILE A 223 -53.57 -21.37 -22.47
N GLU A 224 -54.82 -21.57 -22.90
CA GLU A 224 -55.14 -22.60 -23.90
C GLU A 224 -54.53 -22.28 -25.27
N GLN A 225 -54.50 -21.01 -25.67
CA GLN A 225 -53.89 -20.57 -26.92
C GLN A 225 -52.38 -20.80 -26.92
N LEU A 226 -51.70 -20.44 -25.82
CA LEU A 226 -50.27 -20.68 -25.63
C LEU A 226 -49.92 -22.17 -25.68
N LYS A 227 -50.72 -23.03 -25.03
CA LYS A 227 -50.50 -24.50 -25.07
C LYS A 227 -50.71 -25.10 -26.46
N LYS A 228 -51.51 -24.45 -27.32
CA LYS A 228 -51.81 -24.92 -28.67
C LYS A 228 -50.79 -24.45 -29.71
N GLU A 229 -50.20 -23.27 -29.50
CA GLU A 229 -49.15 -22.71 -30.35
C GLU A 229 -47.74 -23.20 -29.98
N PHE A 230 -47.51 -23.53 -28.70
CA PHE A 230 -46.23 -24.03 -28.22
C PHE A 230 -46.38 -25.44 -27.64
N ASP A 231 -45.85 -26.44 -28.36
CA ASP A 231 -45.88 -27.85 -27.99
C ASP A 231 -44.89 -28.13 -26.84
N LEU A 232 -45.32 -27.81 -25.61
CA LEU A 232 -44.50 -27.77 -24.39
C LEU A 232 -44.08 -29.16 -23.87
N GLU A 233 -44.59 -30.27 -24.42
CA GLU A 233 -44.30 -31.63 -23.94
C GLU A 233 -42.95 -32.19 -24.40
N ARG A 234 -42.24 -31.52 -25.33
CA ARG A 234 -41.02 -32.05 -25.98
C ARG A 234 -39.69 -31.69 -25.29
N PHE A 235 -39.72 -31.02 -24.15
CA PHE A 235 -38.55 -30.41 -23.50
C PHE A 235 -37.81 -31.30 -22.48
N ASP A 236 -38.36 -32.44 -22.06
CA ASP A 236 -37.76 -33.28 -21.00
C ASP A 236 -36.66 -34.24 -21.48
N ASP A 237 -36.57 -34.54 -22.79
CA ASP A 237 -35.73 -35.65 -23.31
C ASP A 237 -34.27 -35.28 -23.65
N GLN A 238 -33.82 -34.03 -23.46
CA GLN A 238 -32.52 -33.56 -24.00
C GLN A 238 -31.34 -33.48 -23.00
N PHE A 239 -31.50 -33.89 -21.74
CA PHE A 239 -30.46 -33.69 -20.71
C PHE A 239 -29.45 -34.83 -20.51
N ASP A 240 -29.56 -35.95 -21.22
CA ASP A 240 -28.64 -37.08 -21.09
C ASP A 240 -27.77 -37.29 -22.34
N GLN A 241 -26.63 -36.59 -22.43
CA GLN A 241 -25.43 -37.06 -23.17
C GLN A 241 -24.16 -36.23 -22.85
N GLU A 242 -23.11 -36.93 -22.43
CA GLU A 242 -21.78 -36.44 -22.00
C GLU A 242 -20.91 -35.90 -23.16
N GLU A 243 -20.09 -34.87 -22.90
CA GLU A 243 -19.05 -34.36 -23.81
C GLU A 243 -17.66 -34.96 -23.52
N GLN A 244 -16.94 -35.37 -24.57
CA GLN A 244 -15.48 -35.46 -24.60
C GLN A 244 -14.87 -34.33 -25.46
N PRO A 245 -13.64 -33.87 -25.16
CA PRO A 245 -13.09 -32.66 -25.74
C PRO A 245 -12.23 -32.97 -26.96
N ASP A 246 -12.30 -32.14 -28.01
CA ASP A 246 -11.18 -31.99 -28.94
C ASP A 246 -11.22 -30.69 -29.76
N THR A 247 -10.00 -30.20 -30.03
CA THR A 247 -9.53 -29.26 -31.07
C THR A 247 -9.42 -27.74 -30.81
N GLU A 248 -8.25 -27.26 -31.25
CA GLU A 248 -7.57 -25.95 -31.13
C GLU A 248 -8.23 -24.78 -31.90
N PRO A 249 -7.82 -23.51 -31.63
CA PRO A 249 -8.62 -22.33 -31.94
C PRO A 249 -8.40 -21.77 -33.37
N GLU A 250 -9.49 -21.47 -34.07
CA GLU A 250 -9.50 -20.68 -35.31
C GLU A 250 -9.58 -19.16 -35.07
N PRO A 251 -9.11 -18.32 -36.04
CA PRO A 251 -8.82 -16.91 -35.82
C PRO A 251 -10.05 -15.99 -35.89
N ILE A 252 -10.01 -14.92 -35.09
CA ILE A 252 -11.07 -13.93 -34.86
C ILE A 252 -11.44 -13.15 -36.14
N PRO A 253 -12.72 -13.11 -36.57
CA PRO A 253 -13.19 -12.15 -37.57
C PRO A 253 -13.51 -10.78 -36.95
N LYS A 254 -13.22 -9.72 -37.73
CA LYS A 254 -13.35 -8.30 -37.36
C LYS A 254 -14.77 -7.92 -36.93
N ARG A 255 -14.89 -7.25 -35.77
CA ARG A 255 -16.13 -6.65 -35.26
C ARG A 255 -16.64 -5.54 -36.21
N GLY A 256 -17.89 -5.65 -36.63
CA GLY A 256 -18.72 -4.53 -37.10
C GLY A 256 -19.05 -3.56 -35.95
N PRO A 257 -19.57 -2.37 -36.26
CA PRO A 257 -19.72 -1.29 -35.28
C PRO A 257 -20.73 -1.66 -34.18
N SER A 258 -20.30 -1.53 -32.93
CA SER A 258 -21.14 -1.70 -31.75
C SER A 258 -21.95 -0.43 -31.44
N ILE A 259 -23.03 -0.60 -30.69
CA ILE A 259 -24.08 0.33 -30.21
C ILE A 259 -23.58 1.61 -29.48
N GLY A 260 -22.30 1.98 -29.61
CA GLY A 260 -21.72 3.27 -29.21
C GLY A 260 -21.86 4.41 -30.24
N GLU A 261 -22.22 4.13 -31.49
CA GLU A 261 -22.33 5.16 -32.55
C GLU A 261 -23.62 6.00 -32.48
N THR A 262 -24.61 5.59 -31.67
CA THR A 262 -25.88 6.32 -31.49
C THR A 262 -25.79 7.44 -30.44
N ARG A 263 -24.84 7.36 -29.48
CA ARG A 263 -24.70 8.37 -28.40
C ARG A 263 -23.80 9.56 -28.76
N SER A 264 -22.89 9.41 -29.72
CA SER A 264 -22.04 10.51 -30.22
C SER A 264 -22.80 11.53 -31.08
N ARG A 265 -23.91 11.12 -31.70
CA ARG A 265 -24.80 12.00 -32.49
C ARG A 265 -25.67 12.93 -31.64
N ILE A 266 -25.88 12.61 -30.36
CA ILE A 266 -26.69 13.42 -29.43
C ILE A 266 -25.84 14.51 -28.76
N ARG A 267 -24.53 14.27 -28.54
CA ARG A 267 -23.59 15.29 -28.04
C ARG A 267 -23.22 16.34 -29.09
N ALA A 268 -23.07 15.95 -30.36
CA ALA A 268 -22.79 16.88 -31.46
C ALA A 268 -23.97 17.83 -31.79
N LYS A 269 -25.19 17.51 -31.35
CA LYS A 269 -26.39 18.36 -31.55
C LYS A 269 -26.57 19.41 -30.44
N ALA A 270 -25.94 19.21 -29.27
CA ALA A 270 -25.95 20.15 -28.15
C ALA A 270 -24.87 21.25 -28.27
N GLU A 271 -23.83 21.04 -29.08
CA GLU A 271 -22.78 22.04 -29.35
C GLU A 271 -23.13 23.01 -30.51
N MET A 272 -24.26 22.82 -31.20
CA MET A 272 -24.76 23.75 -32.23
C MET A 272 -25.59 24.92 -31.67
N ILE A 273 -25.79 25.01 -30.34
CA ILE A 273 -26.54 26.10 -29.68
C ILE A 273 -25.60 26.87 -28.74
N ALA A 274 -24.47 27.38 -29.24
CA ALA A 274 -23.71 28.47 -28.62
C ALA A 274 -22.51 28.91 -29.48
N LYS A 275 -22.71 29.90 -30.37
CA LYS A 275 -21.73 30.93 -30.83
C LYS A 275 -22.39 31.84 -31.87
N PRO A 276 -22.05 33.14 -31.96
CA PRO A 276 -20.71 33.66 -32.32
C PRO A 276 -20.21 34.82 -31.40
N LYS A 277 -18.92 35.10 -31.12
CA LYS A 277 -17.67 35.36 -31.89
C LYS A 277 -17.61 36.65 -32.73
N ALA A 278 -16.70 37.56 -32.34
CA ALA A 278 -15.76 38.36 -33.15
C ALA A 278 -14.97 39.29 -32.17
N SER A 279 -13.71 39.72 -32.31
CA SER A 279 -12.52 39.57 -33.18
C SER A 279 -11.54 40.66 -32.66
N ALA A 280 -10.21 40.58 -32.54
CA ALA A 280 -9.14 40.57 -33.56
C ALA A 280 -7.84 41.06 -32.81
N SER A 281 -6.68 40.37 -32.88
CA SER A 281 -5.42 40.71 -33.62
C SER A 281 -4.72 42.04 -33.23
N VAL A 282 -3.40 42.27 -33.15
CA VAL A 282 -2.11 41.60 -33.50
C VAL A 282 -0.96 42.65 -33.25
N LYS A 283 0.30 42.22 -32.97
CA LYS A 283 1.62 42.94 -33.12
C LYS A 283 1.92 44.19 -32.24
N GLU A 284 3.14 44.64 -31.92
CA GLU A 284 4.57 44.26 -32.08
C GLU A 284 5.38 45.18 -31.11
N GLU A 285 6.54 44.70 -30.63
CA GLU A 285 7.85 45.36 -30.35
C GLU A 285 8.11 46.65 -29.51
N HIS A 286 9.37 46.65 -29.02
CA HIS A 286 10.24 47.74 -28.52
C HIS A 286 10.10 48.19 -27.04
N THR A 287 11.13 48.48 -26.23
CA THR A 287 12.58 48.19 -26.00
C THR A 287 13.04 49.23 -24.95
N PHE A 288 14.17 49.00 -24.25
CA PHE A 288 14.96 49.97 -23.43
C PHE A 288 14.35 50.35 -22.07
N ASP A 289 15.06 50.53 -20.95
CA ASP A 289 16.44 50.24 -20.48
C ASP A 289 16.53 50.70 -19.00
N ASP A 290 17.62 50.29 -18.32
CA ASP A 290 18.31 50.93 -17.17
C ASP A 290 17.59 50.99 -15.80
N ASP A 291 18.20 50.97 -14.62
CA ASP A 291 19.54 50.72 -14.04
C ASP A 291 19.27 50.79 -12.51
N ASP A 292 19.69 49.86 -11.66
CA ASP A 292 21.00 49.76 -10.97
C ASP A 292 21.14 50.62 -9.67
N TYR A 293 21.90 50.05 -8.72
CA TYR A 293 22.46 50.54 -7.45
C TYR A 293 21.52 50.73 -6.24
N ASN A 294 21.68 49.95 -5.15
CA ASN A 294 22.69 50.07 -4.05
C ASN A 294 22.45 51.39 -3.26
N ASN A 295 22.53 51.50 -1.93
CA ASN A 295 23.36 50.81 -0.95
C ASN A 295 23.09 51.46 0.44
N ASP A 296 23.74 50.91 1.48
CA ASP A 296 24.18 51.58 2.73
C ASP A 296 23.09 51.92 3.78
N ASP A 297 23.34 51.95 5.08
CA ASP A 297 24.32 51.39 6.03
C ASP A 297 23.85 51.91 7.41
N ASP A 298 24.43 51.37 8.49
CA ASP A 298 24.62 51.99 9.81
C ASP A 298 23.40 52.20 10.75
N ASP A 299 23.45 51.59 11.94
CA ASP A 299 24.10 52.22 13.10
C ASP A 299 23.98 51.36 14.37
N ASP A 300 25.13 51.17 15.02
CA ASP A 300 25.33 50.61 16.35
C ASP A 300 25.10 51.66 17.46
N ALA A 301 24.91 51.14 18.68
CA ALA A 301 24.99 51.77 20.00
C ALA A 301 23.68 52.26 20.63
N ASP A 302 23.27 51.58 21.72
CA ASP A 302 23.23 52.25 23.02
C ASP A 302 23.18 51.25 24.20
N GLU A 303 23.99 51.60 25.19
CA GLU A 303 24.29 50.93 26.45
C GLU A 303 23.21 51.26 27.49
N TYR A 304 22.52 50.26 28.05
CA TYR A 304 21.79 50.41 29.32
C TYR A 304 21.95 49.17 30.19
N SER A 305 22.68 49.36 31.28
CA SER A 305 22.79 48.46 32.41
C SER A 305 21.55 48.60 33.31
N LEU A 306 20.84 47.50 33.56
CA LEU A 306 19.91 47.36 34.69
C LEU A 306 19.77 45.89 35.05
N ASP A 307 20.31 45.58 36.24
CA ASP A 307 20.28 44.28 36.90
C ASP A 307 18.89 43.66 36.90
N MET A 308 18.81 42.39 36.49
CA MET A 308 17.94 41.29 37.00
C MET A 308 17.85 40.20 35.92
N ILE A 309 18.66 39.15 36.03
CA ILE A 309 18.41 37.73 35.69
C ILE A 309 19.71 36.99 36.05
N ALA A 310 19.83 36.57 37.30
CA ALA A 310 20.77 35.53 37.71
C ALA A 310 20.00 34.21 37.64
N ASP A 311 20.18 33.44 36.56
CA ASP A 311 19.98 31.96 36.56
C ASP A 311 20.29 31.25 35.23
N ASN A 312 20.79 31.94 34.18
CA ASN A 312 21.05 31.29 32.88
C ASN A 312 22.54 31.01 32.56
N ASP A 313 23.48 31.53 33.35
CA ASP A 313 24.93 31.47 33.04
C ASP A 313 25.62 30.16 33.48
N ASN A 314 25.03 29.42 34.42
CA ASN A 314 25.59 28.15 34.88
C ASN A 314 25.33 27.00 33.90
N ASN A 315 24.24 27.04 33.14
CA ASN A 315 23.97 26.05 32.10
C ASN A 315 24.85 26.25 30.86
N ASN A 316 25.08 27.49 30.45
CA ASN A 316 25.93 27.77 29.29
C ASN A 316 27.42 27.49 29.57
N LYS A 317 27.90 27.76 30.79
CA LYS A 317 29.25 27.35 31.22
C LYS A 317 29.39 25.84 31.38
N ARG A 318 28.35 25.11 31.83
CA ARG A 318 28.36 23.62 31.89
C ARG A 318 28.29 22.98 30.50
N SER A 319 27.44 23.49 29.60
CA SER A 319 27.38 23.06 28.20
C SER A 319 28.70 23.31 27.50
N ASN A 320 29.28 24.51 27.62
CA ASN A 320 30.58 24.81 26.99
C ASN A 320 31.74 24.01 27.60
N LYS A 321 31.72 23.70 28.90
CA LYS A 321 32.71 22.79 29.51
C LYS A 321 32.52 21.34 29.07
N ASN A 322 31.28 20.86 28.96
CA ASN A 322 30.97 19.51 28.48
C ASN A 322 31.29 19.35 26.99
N ILE A 323 31.03 20.37 26.17
CA ILE A 323 31.41 20.42 24.75
C ILE A 323 32.93 20.40 24.60
N LEU A 324 33.68 21.18 25.41
CA LEU A 324 35.14 21.20 25.38
C LEU A 324 35.78 19.89 25.91
N ILE A 325 35.15 19.25 26.91
CA ILE A 325 35.54 17.92 27.42
C ILE A 325 35.23 16.82 26.38
N ASN A 326 34.10 16.90 25.68
CA ASN A 326 33.74 15.96 24.61
C ASN A 326 34.63 16.12 23.37
N MET A 327 35.01 17.35 23.00
CA MET A 327 35.95 17.62 21.90
C MET A 327 37.38 17.14 22.20
N THR A 328 37.83 17.20 23.46
CA THR A 328 39.16 16.72 23.85
C THR A 328 39.20 15.19 24.04
N ALA A 329 38.10 14.57 24.49
CA ALA A 329 37.95 13.11 24.50
C ALA A 329 37.80 12.51 23.08
N SER A 330 37.22 13.28 22.13
CA SER A 330 36.98 12.87 20.73
C SER A 330 38.23 12.37 20.01
N HIS A 331 39.43 12.92 20.27
CA HIS A 331 40.66 12.50 19.59
C HIS A 331 41.25 11.17 20.09
N THR A 332 40.78 10.65 21.23
CA THR A 332 41.24 9.37 21.79
C THR A 332 40.39 8.17 21.36
N VAL A 333 39.17 8.44 20.88
CA VAL A 333 38.24 7.41 20.40
C VAL A 333 38.56 7.09 18.94
N PRO A 334 38.70 5.81 18.56
CA PRO A 334 38.86 5.41 17.16
C PRO A 334 37.75 5.99 16.27
N VAL A 335 38.13 6.46 15.07
CA VAL A 335 37.20 7.09 14.11
C VAL A 335 35.98 6.21 13.85
N LEU A 336 36.19 4.90 13.67
CA LEU A 336 35.13 3.92 13.46
C LEU A 336 34.05 3.97 14.55
N MET A 337 34.45 4.06 15.82
CA MET A 337 33.51 4.08 16.95
C MET A 337 32.71 5.38 16.97
N ARG A 338 33.33 6.51 16.63
CA ARG A 338 32.64 7.80 16.49
C ARG A 338 31.63 7.76 15.35
N VAL A 339 32.02 7.18 14.21
CA VAL A 339 31.13 7.01 13.04
C VAL A 339 29.94 6.11 13.40
N LEU A 340 30.17 4.94 14.00
CA LEU A 340 29.09 4.04 14.45
C LEU A 340 28.15 4.71 15.45
N SER A 341 28.69 5.49 16.40
CA SER A 341 27.90 6.25 17.36
C SER A 341 27.01 7.30 16.67
N ALA A 342 27.58 8.07 15.74
CA ALA A 342 26.82 9.04 14.96
C ALA A 342 25.74 8.35 14.11
N SER A 343 26.08 7.26 13.42
CA SER A 343 25.14 6.47 12.63
C SER A 343 24.00 5.90 13.46
N LEU A 344 24.24 5.43 14.69
CA LEU A 344 23.18 4.95 15.58
C LEU A 344 22.19 6.07 15.94
N THR A 345 22.70 7.25 16.29
CA THR A 345 21.86 8.44 16.57
C THR A 345 21.05 8.84 15.34
N LEU A 346 21.69 8.88 14.17
CA LEU A 346 21.05 9.28 12.92
C LEU A 346 20.01 8.26 12.48
N ALA A 347 20.24 6.96 12.65
CA ALA A 347 19.26 5.92 12.36
C ALA A 347 18.01 6.03 13.24
N LYS A 348 18.17 6.32 14.55
CA LYS A 348 17.04 6.57 15.47
C LYS A 348 16.24 7.80 15.05
N ARG A 349 16.93 8.88 14.66
CA ARG A 349 16.30 10.12 14.17
C ARG A 349 15.59 9.94 12.83
N ALA A 350 16.19 9.21 11.90
CA ALA A 350 15.56 8.80 10.65
C ALA A 350 14.29 7.97 10.93
N GLY A 351 14.35 7.04 11.88
CA GLY A 351 13.16 6.31 12.33
C GLY A 351 12.05 7.21 12.88
N GLN A 352 12.41 8.26 13.61
CA GLN A 352 11.43 9.27 14.04
C GLN A 352 10.81 9.99 12.84
N ILE A 353 11.61 10.42 11.85
CA ILE A 353 11.11 11.04 10.62
C ILE A 353 10.14 10.09 9.89
N ILE A 354 10.48 8.81 9.78
CA ILE A 354 9.64 7.80 9.13
C ILE A 354 8.29 7.68 9.86
N ARG A 355 8.30 7.62 11.20
CA ARG A 355 7.07 7.61 12.00
C ARG A 355 6.27 8.90 11.82
N ASP A 356 6.93 10.05 11.88
CA ASP A 356 6.29 11.35 11.72
C ASP A 356 5.60 11.44 10.35
N VAL A 357 6.27 11.01 9.27
CA VAL A 357 5.67 10.97 7.93
C VAL A 357 4.51 9.98 7.85
N GLN A 358 4.60 8.83 8.53
CA GLN A 358 3.53 7.84 8.57
C GLN A 358 2.29 8.34 9.31
N PHE A 359 2.47 9.17 10.35
CA PHE A 359 1.40 9.59 11.26
C PHE A 359 1.03 11.08 11.15
N SER A 360 1.70 11.88 10.32
CA SER A 360 1.46 13.33 10.19
C SER A 360 0.14 13.69 9.50
N GLY A 361 -0.51 12.73 8.82
CA GLY A 361 -1.72 12.98 8.02
C GLY A 361 -1.46 13.81 6.75
N THR A 362 -0.20 14.14 6.43
CA THR A 362 0.14 14.95 5.24
C THR A 362 0.27 14.14 3.94
N GLY A 363 0.06 12.82 4.01
CA GLY A 363 0.35 11.89 2.93
C GLY A 363 1.85 11.56 2.77
N LEU A 364 2.14 10.46 2.06
CA LEU A 364 3.50 9.90 1.91
C LEU A 364 4.32 10.54 0.77
N ASP A 365 3.70 11.32 -0.12
CA ASP A 365 4.35 11.96 -1.28
C ASP A 365 5.20 10.96 -2.10
N ILE A 366 4.51 9.92 -2.61
CA ILE A 366 5.10 8.77 -3.31
C ILE A 366 5.49 9.16 -4.73
N VAL A 367 6.74 8.86 -5.10
CA VAL A 367 7.33 8.98 -6.42
C VAL A 367 7.75 7.59 -6.88
N GLU A 368 7.32 7.13 -8.05
CA GLU A 368 7.78 5.86 -8.62
C GLU A 368 9.09 6.10 -9.40
N LYS A 369 10.21 5.55 -8.90
CA LYS A 369 11.53 5.61 -9.56
C LYS A 369 11.64 4.65 -10.73
N GLY A 370 10.79 3.63 -10.75
CA GLY A 370 10.76 2.56 -11.75
C GLY A 370 9.51 1.69 -11.64
N HIS A 371 9.52 0.54 -12.30
CA HIS A 371 8.41 -0.40 -12.17
C HIS A 371 8.49 -1.07 -10.79
N ASN A 372 7.55 -0.72 -9.90
CA ASN A 372 7.42 -1.31 -8.57
C ASN A 372 8.61 -0.94 -7.65
N ASP A 373 9.01 0.33 -7.70
CA ASP A 373 10.13 0.92 -6.97
C ASP A 373 9.70 2.30 -6.41
N PRO A 374 8.83 2.30 -5.38
CA PRO A 374 8.31 3.52 -4.80
C PRO A 374 9.35 4.20 -3.91
N GLN A 375 9.33 5.53 -3.91
CA GLN A 375 10.09 6.40 -3.00
C GLN A 375 9.13 7.39 -2.34
N THR A 376 9.17 7.54 -1.02
CA THR A 376 8.32 8.47 -0.27
C THR A 376 9.10 9.68 0.23
N LYS A 377 8.38 10.65 0.81
CA LYS A 377 8.99 11.75 1.56
C LYS A 377 9.86 11.25 2.73
N ALA A 378 9.51 10.11 3.33
CA ALA A 378 10.28 9.54 4.42
C ALA A 378 11.67 9.08 3.97
N ASP A 379 11.78 8.46 2.79
CA ASP A 379 13.06 8.04 2.20
C ASP A 379 13.97 9.26 1.96
N ARG A 380 13.43 10.28 1.28
CA ARG A 380 14.16 11.52 0.96
C ARG A 380 14.63 12.26 2.21
N ALA A 381 13.71 12.48 3.16
CA ALA A 381 14.01 13.23 4.38
C ALA A 381 15.01 12.48 5.29
N SER A 382 14.86 11.16 5.40
CA SER A 382 15.77 10.32 6.18
C SER A 382 17.17 10.30 5.58
N GLN A 383 17.28 10.15 4.26
CA GLN A 383 18.61 10.20 3.62
C GLN A 383 19.27 11.56 3.75
N GLN A 384 18.50 12.64 3.53
CA GLN A 384 19.03 14.00 3.65
C GLN A 384 19.58 14.26 5.06
N LEU A 385 18.86 13.83 6.10
CA LEU A 385 19.34 13.88 7.48
C LEU A 385 20.64 13.09 7.65
N ILE A 386 20.66 11.81 7.28
CA ILE A 386 21.80 10.92 7.53
C ILE A 386 23.04 11.42 6.80
N ILE A 387 22.95 11.64 5.49
CA ILE A 387 24.13 11.96 4.67
C ILE A 387 24.65 13.35 4.99
N SER A 388 23.78 14.37 5.10
CA SER A 388 24.24 15.74 5.39
C SER A 388 24.94 15.82 6.76
N SER A 389 24.44 15.08 7.75
CA SER A 389 25.05 15.02 9.08
C SER A 389 26.42 14.34 9.07
N LEU A 390 26.55 13.20 8.37
CA LEU A 390 27.81 12.48 8.27
C LEU A 390 28.86 13.26 7.47
N VAL A 391 28.49 13.88 6.35
CA VAL A 391 29.40 14.72 5.55
C VAL A 391 29.90 15.91 6.36
N LYS A 392 29.04 16.54 7.17
CA LYS A 392 29.43 17.66 8.03
C LYS A 392 30.47 17.26 9.08
N HIS A 393 30.31 16.10 9.71
CA HIS A 393 31.13 15.68 10.85
C HIS A 393 32.36 14.85 10.47
N PHE A 394 32.31 14.15 9.33
CA PHE A 394 33.36 13.26 8.86
C PHE A 394 33.58 13.48 7.34
N PRO A 395 34.18 14.63 6.98
CA PRO A 395 34.23 15.10 5.60
C PRO A 395 35.04 14.21 4.65
N GLN A 396 35.86 13.30 5.17
CA GLN A 396 36.67 12.39 4.35
C GLN A 396 36.01 11.02 4.12
N LEU A 397 34.83 10.75 4.70
CA LEU A 397 34.10 9.50 4.45
C LEU A 397 33.64 9.42 2.98
N THR A 398 33.72 8.23 2.42
CA THR A 398 32.95 7.90 1.22
C THR A 398 31.55 7.46 1.63
N ILE A 399 30.51 8.18 1.22
CA ILE A 399 29.11 7.87 1.60
C ILE A 399 28.29 7.60 0.34
N ARG A 400 27.52 6.51 0.33
CA ARG A 400 26.61 6.10 -0.74
C ARG A 400 25.24 5.82 -0.16
N GLY A 401 24.23 6.53 -0.64
CA GLY A 401 22.83 6.28 -0.31
C GLY A 401 22.07 5.68 -1.49
N GLU A 402 20.92 5.07 -1.20
CA GLU A 402 19.99 4.60 -2.24
C GLU A 402 19.45 5.74 -3.12
N GLU A 403 19.10 6.87 -2.49
CA GLU A 403 18.31 7.90 -3.15
C GLU A 403 19.17 8.89 -3.92
N ASN A 404 18.77 9.16 -5.17
CA ASN A 404 19.43 10.16 -6.01
C ASN A 404 18.87 11.56 -5.71
N ILE A 405 19.13 12.07 -4.51
CA ILE A 405 18.72 13.41 -4.07
C ILE A 405 19.92 14.38 -4.07
N PRO A 406 19.76 15.62 -4.57
CA PRO A 406 20.76 16.68 -4.39
C PRO A 406 20.96 16.97 -2.90
N LEU A 407 22.21 17.02 -2.44
CA LEU A 407 22.51 17.42 -1.07
C LEU A 407 22.21 18.91 -0.90
N GLU A 408 21.06 19.24 -0.30
CA GLU A 408 20.77 20.62 0.07
C GLU A 408 21.65 21.06 1.24
N LYS A 409 22.38 22.16 1.07
CA LYS A 409 23.31 22.72 2.08
C LYS A 409 22.61 23.26 3.35
N SER A 410 21.27 23.28 3.39
CA SER A 410 20.48 24.09 4.33
C SER A 410 19.77 23.30 5.45
N ALA A 411 19.77 21.96 5.42
CA ALA A 411 18.98 21.16 6.38
C ALA A 411 19.72 20.75 7.67
N ALA A 412 20.95 21.26 7.90
CA ALA A 412 21.66 21.00 9.14
C ALA A 412 21.17 21.97 10.22
N THR A 413 20.10 21.60 10.93
CA THR A 413 19.72 22.31 12.15
C THR A 413 20.84 22.17 13.20
N SER A 414 21.03 23.22 13.99
CA SER A 414 21.94 23.27 15.14
C SER A 414 21.75 22.09 16.12
N ASP A 415 20.57 21.47 16.12
CA ASP A 415 20.20 20.36 17.01
C ASP A 415 21.03 19.08 16.78
N ILE A 416 21.61 18.88 15.59
CA ILE A 416 22.32 17.65 15.21
C ILE A 416 23.67 17.50 15.92
N ASP A 417 24.35 18.61 16.19
CA ASP A 417 25.68 18.61 16.81
C ASP A 417 25.61 18.21 18.30
N ASP A 418 24.55 18.63 19.00
CA ASP A 418 24.25 18.22 20.38
C ASP A 418 23.83 16.74 20.47
N LEU A 419 23.24 16.21 19.39
CA LEU A 419 22.69 14.85 19.32
C LEU A 419 23.75 13.76 19.20
N ILE A 420 24.79 13.97 18.40
CA ILE A 420 25.87 12.97 18.22
C ILE A 420 26.57 12.68 19.55
N GLY A 421 26.67 13.68 20.44
CA GLY A 421 27.24 13.51 21.78
C GLY A 421 26.40 12.66 22.75
N SER A 422 25.09 12.55 22.55
CA SER A 422 24.17 11.96 23.55
C SER A 422 24.14 10.42 23.59
N ASN A 423 24.41 9.72 22.48
CA ASN A 423 24.51 8.23 22.43
C ASN A 423 25.96 7.73 22.44
N LEU A 424 26.93 8.63 22.55
CA LEU A 424 28.34 8.30 22.59
C LEU A 424 28.61 7.25 23.70
N ASP A 425 27.93 7.36 24.84
CA ASP A 425 28.11 6.46 25.98
C ASP A 425 27.73 4.98 25.75
N GLU A 426 26.80 4.64 24.84
CA GLU A 426 26.45 3.23 24.61
C GLU A 426 27.45 2.56 23.67
N VAL A 427 27.76 3.20 22.55
CA VAL A 427 28.68 2.67 21.54
C VAL A 427 30.12 2.69 22.06
N LEU A 428 30.52 3.72 22.82
CA LEU A 428 31.86 3.78 23.43
C LEU A 428 32.12 2.71 24.49
N LYS A 429 31.09 2.09 25.07
CA LYS A 429 31.28 0.97 26.01
C LYS A 429 31.71 -0.31 25.31
N ALA A 430 31.44 -0.45 24.01
CA ALA A 430 31.87 -1.61 23.26
C ALA A 430 33.37 -1.52 22.94
N PRO A 431 34.11 -2.65 23.03
CA PRO A 431 35.52 -2.67 22.67
C PRO A 431 35.69 -2.48 21.17
N CYS A 432 36.60 -1.60 20.76
CA CYS A 432 37.03 -1.48 19.37
C CYS A 432 38.14 -2.52 19.09
N PRO A 433 37.94 -3.48 18.16
CA PRO A 433 38.96 -4.44 17.77
C PRO A 433 40.26 -3.76 17.32
N THR A 434 41.40 -4.35 17.67
CA THR A 434 42.73 -3.76 17.45
C THR A 434 43.03 -3.41 15.99
N GLU A 435 42.52 -4.21 15.06
CA GLU A 435 42.65 -4.01 13.62
C GLU A 435 41.91 -2.76 13.12
N PHE A 436 40.88 -2.29 13.84
CA PHE A 436 40.05 -1.16 13.44
C PHE A 436 40.42 0.14 14.17
N GLN A 437 41.26 0.08 15.20
CA GLN A 437 41.65 1.24 16.00
C GLN A 437 42.41 2.31 15.21
N LYS A 438 43.11 1.92 14.14
CA LYS A 438 43.96 2.79 13.32
C LYS A 438 43.29 3.29 12.04
N LEU A 439 42.04 2.93 11.80
CA LEU A 439 41.33 3.35 10.60
C LEU A 439 41.10 4.87 10.62
N GLU A 440 41.34 5.50 9.49
CA GLU A 440 41.01 6.91 9.25
C GLU A 440 39.69 7.03 8.49
N GLU A 441 39.10 8.24 8.47
CA GLU A 441 37.83 8.48 7.76
C GLU A 441 37.88 8.06 6.28
N LYS A 442 38.99 8.35 5.60
CA LYS A 442 39.16 8.01 4.17
C LYS A 442 39.16 6.51 3.88
N ASP A 443 39.40 5.68 4.90
CA ASP A 443 39.44 4.22 4.77
C ASP A 443 38.04 3.58 4.87
N LEU A 444 37.04 4.40 5.19
CA LEU A 444 35.67 3.96 5.48
C LEU A 444 34.72 4.33 4.34
N VAL A 445 33.84 3.37 4.02
CA VAL A 445 32.73 3.52 3.09
C VAL A 445 31.43 3.29 3.84
N ILE A 446 30.53 4.26 3.78
CA ILE A 446 29.21 4.18 4.41
C ILE A 446 28.16 3.90 3.34
N TRP A 447 27.37 2.86 3.57
CA TRP A 447 26.23 2.49 2.73
C TRP A 447 24.94 2.75 3.50
N VAL A 448 24.04 3.56 2.93
CA VAL A 448 22.82 4.02 3.58
C VAL A 448 21.60 3.58 2.78
N ASP A 449 20.75 2.79 3.42
CA ASP A 449 19.36 2.63 3.02
C ASP A 449 18.51 3.45 4.00
N PRO A 450 17.96 4.59 3.56
CA PRO A 450 17.23 5.50 4.44
C PRO A 450 15.88 4.92 4.90
N LEU A 451 15.31 3.97 4.16
CA LEU A 451 14.05 3.29 4.45
C LEU A 451 13.99 1.98 3.64
N ASP A 452 14.50 0.90 4.21
CA ASP A 452 14.36 -0.45 3.65
C ASP A 452 12.91 -0.91 3.85
N GLY A 453 12.29 -1.41 2.77
CA GLY A 453 10.89 -1.83 2.76
C GLY A 453 9.91 -0.72 2.40
N THR A 454 10.30 0.25 1.55
CA THR A 454 9.43 1.35 1.09
C THR A 454 8.09 0.89 0.54
N ARG A 455 8.08 -0.22 -0.21
CA ARG A 455 6.82 -0.80 -0.68
C ARG A 455 5.91 -1.22 0.48
N GLU A 456 6.42 -1.98 1.44
CA GLU A 456 5.65 -2.36 2.62
C GLU A 456 5.20 -1.14 3.44
N PHE A 457 6.04 -0.11 3.54
CA PHE A 457 5.70 1.17 4.17
C PHE A 457 4.48 1.81 3.49
N THR A 458 4.48 1.94 2.16
CA THR A 458 3.35 2.49 1.40
C THR A 458 2.07 1.64 1.50
N GLU A 459 2.21 0.34 1.74
CA GLU A 459 1.10 -0.60 1.90
C GLU A 459 0.65 -0.74 3.37
N GLY A 460 1.19 0.06 4.30
CA GLY A 460 0.85 0.06 5.73
C GLY A 460 1.34 -1.17 6.50
N ARG A 461 2.23 -1.97 5.92
CA ARG A 461 2.85 -3.13 6.58
C ARG A 461 4.17 -2.73 7.23
N LEU A 462 4.03 -2.10 8.39
CA LEU A 462 5.12 -1.36 9.02
C LEU A 462 6.20 -2.24 9.68
N GLU A 463 5.92 -3.52 9.93
CA GLU A 463 6.86 -4.44 10.60
C GLU A 463 8.18 -4.61 9.85
N GLY A 464 8.15 -4.56 8.51
CA GLY A 464 9.32 -4.81 7.67
C GLY A 464 10.19 -3.59 7.44
N VAL A 465 9.77 -2.42 7.91
CA VAL A 465 10.43 -1.14 7.65
C VAL A 465 11.66 -1.00 8.53
N THR A 466 12.82 -0.76 7.93
CA THR A 466 14.07 -0.53 8.65
C THR A 466 14.89 0.62 8.07
N VAL A 467 15.81 1.19 8.85
CA VAL A 467 16.86 2.10 8.38
C VAL A 467 18.18 1.36 8.49
N LEU A 468 18.94 1.32 7.41
CA LEU A 468 20.21 0.59 7.34
C LEU A 468 21.36 1.56 7.14
N ILE A 469 22.35 1.50 8.04
CA ILE A 469 23.60 2.25 7.89
C ILE A 469 24.75 1.27 8.11
N GLY A 470 25.39 0.86 7.00
CA GLY A 470 26.52 -0.06 6.99
C GLY A 470 27.84 0.67 6.86
N VAL A 471 28.87 0.17 7.56
CA VAL A 471 30.25 0.67 7.53
C VAL A 471 31.15 -0.42 6.98
N ALA A 472 31.86 -0.11 5.90
CA ALA A 472 32.78 -1.03 5.23
C ALA A 472 34.19 -0.45 5.16
N THR A 473 35.20 -1.33 5.14
CA THR A 473 36.58 -0.98 4.80
C THR A 473 37.18 -2.08 3.91
N GLN A 474 37.99 -1.68 2.93
CA GLN A 474 38.63 -2.60 1.98
C GLN A 474 37.64 -3.59 1.32
N GLY A 475 36.41 -3.15 1.08
CA GLY A 475 35.35 -3.97 0.49
C GLY A 475 34.64 -4.93 1.45
N ASN A 476 35.01 -4.99 2.73
CA ASN A 476 34.37 -5.84 3.74
C ASN A 476 33.45 -5.01 4.65
N ALA A 477 32.24 -5.51 4.94
CA ALA A 477 31.37 -4.92 5.94
C ALA A 477 31.95 -5.19 7.35
N ILE A 478 32.19 -4.15 8.14
CA ILE A 478 32.83 -4.24 9.46
C ILE A 478 31.95 -3.79 10.62
N GLY A 479 30.98 -2.92 10.35
CA GLY A 479 30.02 -2.48 11.36
C GLY A 479 28.70 -2.06 10.71
N GLY A 480 27.62 -2.04 11.47
CA GLY A 480 26.31 -1.72 10.92
C GLY A 480 25.26 -1.41 11.96
N ILE A 481 24.26 -0.64 11.55
CA ILE A 481 23.07 -0.31 12.32
C ILE A 481 21.84 -0.73 11.51
N ILE A 482 20.93 -1.45 12.15
CA ILE A 482 19.56 -1.66 11.70
C ILE A 482 18.64 -1.02 12.74
N HIS A 483 17.92 0.03 12.35
CA HIS A 483 16.86 0.60 13.18
C HIS A 483 15.50 0.21 12.63
N GLN A 484 14.61 -0.35 13.47
CA GLN A 484 13.26 -0.75 13.11
C GLN A 484 12.27 0.24 13.77
N PRO A 485 11.72 1.21 13.02
CA PRO A 485 10.97 2.33 13.60
C PRO A 485 9.66 1.93 14.27
N PHE A 486 9.02 0.86 13.80
CA PHE A 486 7.69 0.40 14.22
C PHE A 486 7.74 -0.90 15.04
N TYR A 487 8.87 -1.18 15.68
CA TYR A 487 8.96 -2.29 16.61
C TYR A 487 8.18 -1.99 17.90
N GLU A 488 7.25 -2.86 18.26
CA GLU A 488 6.39 -2.69 19.44
C GLU A 488 6.91 -3.51 20.63
N ASP A 489 7.47 -2.83 21.64
CA ASP A 489 7.83 -3.43 22.95
C ASP A 489 7.39 -2.59 24.15
N GLY A 490 6.44 -1.68 23.94
CA GLY A 490 6.02 -0.67 24.92
C GLY A 490 6.77 0.66 24.82
N ASP A 491 7.84 0.74 24.01
CA ASP A 491 8.54 1.96 23.64
C ASP A 491 8.11 2.43 22.23
N GLN A 492 7.61 3.66 22.11
CA GLN A 492 7.18 4.21 20.82
C GLN A 492 8.33 4.66 19.92
N SER A 493 9.58 4.60 20.40
CA SER A 493 10.76 4.98 19.62
C SER A 493 11.27 3.89 18.68
N GLY A 494 10.66 2.69 18.70
CA GLY A 494 11.10 1.52 17.95
C GLY A 494 12.31 0.85 18.61
N ARG A 495 13.12 0.13 17.80
CA ARG A 495 14.36 -0.50 18.29
C ARG A 495 15.54 -0.25 17.38
N SER A 496 16.74 -0.27 17.95
CA SER A 496 17.99 -0.31 17.20
C SER A 496 18.78 -1.56 17.56
N VAL A 497 19.35 -2.19 16.54
CA VAL A 497 20.33 -3.26 16.64
C VAL A 497 21.56 -2.78 15.90
N TRP A 498 22.73 -2.94 16.52
CA TRP A 498 23.99 -2.57 15.87
C TRP A 498 25.05 -3.61 16.19
N GLY A 499 26.07 -3.67 15.35
CA GLY A 499 27.12 -4.67 15.47
C GLY A 499 28.44 -4.18 14.93
N LEU A 500 29.50 -4.77 15.46
CA LEU A 500 30.88 -4.54 15.05
C LEU A 500 31.56 -5.91 15.00
N VAL A 501 32.07 -6.26 13.82
CA VAL A 501 32.76 -7.54 13.59
C VAL A 501 33.91 -7.68 14.61
N HIS A 502 34.07 -8.88 15.17
CA HIS A 502 35.03 -9.19 16.27
C HIS A 502 34.81 -8.43 17.60
N SER A 503 33.70 -7.70 17.75
CA SER A 503 33.30 -7.05 19.01
C SER A 503 31.99 -7.64 19.55
N GLY A 504 30.96 -7.69 18.70
CA GLY A 504 29.68 -8.31 19.02
C GLY A 504 28.48 -7.58 18.43
N VAL A 505 27.28 -8.01 18.86
CA VAL A 505 25.99 -7.40 18.53
C VAL A 505 25.37 -6.82 19.79
N TYR A 506 24.78 -5.64 19.65
CA TYR A 506 24.28 -4.79 20.73
C TYR A 506 22.90 -4.22 20.37
N GLY A 507 22.22 -3.65 21.38
CA GLY A 507 20.87 -3.12 21.27
C GLY A 507 19.78 -4.14 21.62
N LYS A 508 18.53 -3.83 21.27
CA LYS A 508 17.35 -4.65 21.63
C LYS A 508 17.18 -5.84 20.68
N CYS A 509 18.07 -6.82 20.79
CA CYS A 509 18.03 -8.06 20.01
C CYS A 509 18.55 -9.24 20.84
N ASP A 510 17.74 -10.28 21.01
CA ASP A 510 18.16 -11.51 21.69
C ASP A 510 18.68 -12.54 20.67
N ILE A 511 20.00 -12.58 20.53
CA ILE A 511 20.71 -13.47 19.61
C ILE A 511 20.91 -14.90 20.16
N ASN A 512 20.62 -15.11 21.46
CA ASN A 512 20.82 -16.38 22.16
C ASN A 512 19.54 -17.22 22.27
N LYS A 513 18.47 -16.81 21.58
CA LYS A 513 17.22 -17.58 21.52
C LYS A 513 17.49 -19.01 21.05
N THR A 514 16.71 -19.96 21.56
CA THR A 514 16.75 -21.33 21.03
C THR A 514 16.10 -21.32 19.64
N PRO A 515 16.74 -21.88 18.59
CA PRO A 515 16.12 -22.01 17.27
C PRO A 515 14.78 -22.74 17.36
N LEU A 516 13.80 -22.27 16.58
CA LEU A 516 12.53 -22.97 16.42
C LEU A 516 12.76 -24.36 15.77
N PRO A 517 11.94 -25.37 16.09
CA PRO A 517 12.05 -26.67 15.45
C PRO A 517 11.74 -26.58 13.94
N GLY A 518 12.35 -27.47 13.16
CA GLY A 518 12.14 -27.54 11.71
C GLY A 518 13.11 -26.68 10.91
N ARG A 519 12.73 -26.30 9.70
CA ARG A 519 13.52 -25.46 8.80
C ARG A 519 12.65 -24.36 8.22
N ILE A 520 12.62 -23.23 8.90
CA ILE A 520 11.85 -22.06 8.49
C ILE A 520 12.72 -21.18 7.59
N VAL A 521 12.24 -20.86 6.39
CA VAL A 521 12.96 -20.00 5.43
C VAL A 521 12.18 -18.70 5.21
N ALA A 522 12.83 -17.55 5.43
CA ALA A 522 12.29 -16.26 5.06
C ALA A 522 12.44 -16.04 3.54
N GLY A 523 11.32 -15.75 2.87
CA GLY A 523 11.26 -15.38 1.47
C GLY A 523 10.73 -13.95 1.28
N SER A 524 10.95 -13.39 0.09
CA SER A 524 10.48 -12.03 -0.23
C SER A 524 8.98 -11.99 -0.45
N LEU A 525 8.28 -11.14 0.31
CA LEU A 525 6.86 -10.86 0.15
C LEU A 525 6.55 -10.14 -1.18
N SER A 526 7.40 -9.18 -1.53
CA SER A 526 7.18 -8.24 -2.65
C SER A 526 7.81 -8.67 -3.98
N HIS A 527 8.73 -9.64 -3.98
CA HIS A 527 9.48 -10.07 -5.17
C HIS A 527 9.49 -11.61 -5.30
N ARG A 528 8.42 -12.17 -5.88
CA ARG A 528 8.17 -13.63 -5.97
C ARG A 528 8.29 -14.16 -7.40
N SER A 529 9.49 -14.13 -7.95
CA SER A 529 9.77 -14.79 -9.24
C SER A 529 9.80 -16.32 -9.08
N LYS A 530 9.64 -17.05 -10.18
CA LYS A 530 9.81 -18.52 -10.19
C LYS A 530 11.17 -18.93 -9.61
N THR A 531 12.23 -18.19 -9.94
CA THR A 531 13.58 -18.48 -9.44
C THR A 531 13.71 -18.29 -7.94
N VAL A 532 13.07 -17.26 -7.37
CA VAL A 532 13.02 -17.06 -5.90
C VAL A 532 12.28 -18.22 -5.24
N ILE A 533 11.15 -18.64 -5.79
CA ILE A 533 10.35 -19.76 -5.26
C ILE A 533 11.16 -21.07 -5.34
N ASP A 534 11.82 -21.33 -6.47
CA ASP A 534 12.63 -22.53 -6.68
C ASP A 534 13.83 -22.56 -5.72
N ALA A 535 14.48 -21.42 -5.45
CA ALA A 535 15.58 -21.31 -4.47
C ALA A 535 15.11 -21.64 -3.06
N VAL A 536 13.99 -21.04 -2.64
CA VAL A 536 13.41 -21.28 -1.32
C VAL A 536 13.02 -22.76 -1.17
N ASN A 537 12.37 -23.34 -2.19
CA ASN A 537 11.99 -24.75 -2.17
C ASN A 537 13.19 -25.70 -2.17
N ALA A 538 14.31 -25.34 -2.81
CA ALA A 538 15.55 -26.11 -2.77
C ALA A 538 16.08 -26.28 -1.35
N CYS A 539 15.80 -25.31 -0.47
CA CYS A 539 16.19 -25.38 0.93
C CYS A 539 15.34 -26.38 1.75
N GLN A 540 14.34 -27.03 1.15
CA GLN A 540 13.41 -27.95 1.80
C GLN A 540 12.82 -27.38 3.11
N PRO A 541 12.17 -26.20 3.04
CA PRO A 541 11.60 -25.58 4.22
C PRO A 541 10.44 -26.41 4.77
N THR A 542 10.36 -26.53 6.10
CA THR A 542 9.12 -26.98 6.77
C THR A 542 8.07 -25.87 6.74
N GLU A 543 8.50 -24.61 6.72
CA GLU A 543 7.65 -23.43 6.65
C GLU A 543 8.36 -22.31 5.88
N VAL A 544 7.59 -21.52 5.13
CA VAL A 544 8.11 -20.33 4.45
C VAL A 544 7.46 -19.09 5.03
N LEU A 545 8.24 -18.27 5.73
CA LEU A 545 7.80 -16.97 6.22
C LEU A 545 7.96 -15.93 5.12
N GLN A 546 6.89 -15.23 4.75
CA GLN A 546 6.96 -14.15 3.76
C GLN A 546 7.08 -12.81 4.48
N ALA A 547 8.14 -12.06 4.20
CA ALA A 547 8.39 -10.77 4.84
C ALA A 547 8.98 -9.72 3.87
N GLY A 548 8.59 -8.47 4.07
CA GLY A 548 9.20 -7.29 3.43
C GLY A 548 10.49 -6.87 4.13
N GLY A 549 11.28 -6.00 3.48
CA GLY A 549 12.53 -5.44 4.02
C GLY A 549 13.71 -6.42 4.09
N CYS A 550 14.83 -6.10 3.46
CA CYS A 550 16.05 -6.91 3.56
C CYS A 550 16.56 -6.97 5.00
N GLY A 551 16.64 -5.81 5.66
CA GLY A 551 17.08 -5.66 7.05
C GLY A 551 16.19 -6.44 8.03
N TYR A 552 14.87 -6.37 7.88
CA TYR A 552 13.95 -7.14 8.73
C TYR A 552 14.14 -8.64 8.58
N LYS A 553 14.34 -9.16 7.35
CA LYS A 553 14.60 -10.58 7.14
C LYS A 553 15.91 -11.05 7.78
N VAL A 554 16.94 -10.20 7.84
CA VAL A 554 18.16 -10.51 8.59
C VAL A 554 17.94 -10.44 10.10
N LEU A 555 17.15 -9.51 10.62
CA LEU A 555 16.74 -9.52 12.04
C LEU A 555 16.05 -10.84 12.42
N LEU A 556 15.18 -11.38 11.56
CA LEU A 556 14.54 -12.68 11.79
C LEU A 556 15.55 -13.84 11.87
N VAL A 557 16.61 -13.82 11.05
CA VAL A 557 17.70 -14.80 11.10
C VAL A 557 18.49 -14.65 12.39
N LEU A 558 18.87 -13.41 12.72
CA LEU A 558 19.67 -13.04 13.89
C LEU A 558 18.98 -13.44 15.20
N GLU A 559 17.66 -13.26 15.29
CA GLU A 559 16.82 -13.66 16.43
C GLU A 559 16.42 -15.14 16.40
N ARG A 560 16.93 -15.92 15.44
CA ARG A 560 16.66 -17.35 15.24
C ARG A 560 15.16 -17.67 15.08
N ARG A 561 14.38 -16.71 14.57
CA ARG A 561 12.97 -16.88 14.17
C ARG A 561 12.85 -17.61 12.82
N VAL A 562 13.86 -17.48 11.97
CA VAL A 562 14.03 -18.27 10.75
C VAL A 562 15.45 -18.83 10.70
N HIS A 563 15.64 -19.90 9.92
CA HIS A 563 16.94 -20.55 9.78
C HIS A 563 17.76 -19.97 8.63
N ALA A 564 17.08 -19.55 7.57
CA ALA A 564 17.69 -18.92 6.41
C ALA A 564 16.78 -17.81 5.87
N TYR A 565 17.39 -16.73 5.39
CA TYR A 565 16.78 -15.79 4.46
C TYR A 565 17.34 -16.06 3.07
N VAL A 566 16.44 -16.31 2.10
CA VAL A 566 16.81 -16.63 0.71
C VAL A 566 16.09 -15.69 -0.25
N HIS A 567 16.85 -15.00 -1.09
CA HIS A 567 16.32 -14.17 -2.17
C HIS A 567 17.16 -14.33 -3.44
N ALA A 568 16.79 -15.29 -4.30
CA ALA A 568 17.46 -15.56 -5.58
C ALA A 568 16.91 -14.67 -6.72
N SER A 569 17.11 -13.37 -6.60
CA SER A 569 16.77 -12.40 -7.64
C SER A 569 17.65 -11.17 -7.53
N ARG A 570 17.71 -10.41 -8.63
CA ARG A 570 18.07 -8.99 -8.58
C ARG A 570 16.98 -8.28 -7.78
N GLY A 571 17.37 -7.45 -6.83
CA GLY A 571 16.42 -6.76 -5.95
C GLY A 571 17.09 -6.13 -4.73
N CYS A 572 18.18 -6.73 -4.23
CA CYS A 572 19.00 -6.14 -3.17
C CYS A 572 20.24 -5.44 -3.75
N SER A 573 20.65 -4.38 -3.10
CA SER A 573 21.83 -3.57 -3.38
C SER A 573 22.82 -3.60 -2.21
N LEU A 574 23.94 -2.89 -2.36
CA LEU A 574 24.98 -2.82 -1.33
C LEU A 574 24.47 -2.11 -0.06
N TRP A 575 23.55 -1.14 -0.18
CA TRP A 575 22.91 -0.50 0.97
C TRP A 575 21.95 -1.43 1.73
N ASP A 576 21.23 -2.32 1.05
CA ASP A 576 20.39 -3.35 1.67
C ASP A 576 21.18 -4.38 2.51
N THR A 577 22.46 -4.60 2.18
CA THR A 577 23.23 -5.76 2.67
C THR A 577 24.40 -5.39 3.57
N CYS A 578 24.99 -4.20 3.44
CA CYS A 578 26.20 -3.83 4.21
C CYS A 578 25.98 -3.86 5.72
N ALA A 579 24.93 -3.16 6.22
CA ALA A 579 24.65 -3.15 7.65
C ALA A 579 24.23 -4.54 8.17
N PRO A 580 23.31 -5.26 7.50
CA PRO A 580 22.95 -6.59 7.92
C PRO A 580 24.09 -7.62 7.88
N ASP A 581 24.99 -7.54 6.90
CA ASP A 581 26.15 -8.42 6.79
C ASP A 581 27.09 -8.25 7.98
N ALA A 582 27.50 -7.01 8.29
CA ALA A 582 28.37 -6.73 9.44
C ALA A 582 27.77 -7.22 10.76
N ILE A 583 26.47 -6.99 11.00
CA ILE A 583 25.79 -7.43 12.23
C ILE A 583 25.72 -8.95 12.29
N LEU A 584 25.39 -9.61 11.18
CA LEU A 584 25.28 -11.06 11.15
C LEU A 584 26.64 -11.74 11.34
N GLN A 585 27.70 -11.21 10.73
CA GLN A 585 29.08 -11.64 10.97
C GLN A 585 29.51 -11.46 12.43
N ALA A 586 29.16 -10.33 13.05
CA ALA A 586 29.44 -10.08 14.46
C ALA A 586 28.72 -11.07 15.40
N ALA A 587 27.60 -11.66 14.97
CA ALA A 587 26.89 -12.73 15.67
C ALA A 587 27.40 -14.15 15.33
N GLY A 588 28.39 -14.28 14.44
CA GLY A 588 28.91 -15.57 13.96
C GLY A 588 28.10 -16.21 12.82
N GLY A 589 27.14 -15.49 12.25
CA GLY A 589 26.42 -15.89 11.04
C GLY A 589 27.13 -15.47 9.75
N ARG A 590 26.49 -15.69 8.61
CA ARG A 590 27.01 -15.34 7.28
C ARG A 590 25.93 -14.77 6.39
N LEU A 591 26.25 -13.68 5.67
CA LEU A 591 25.49 -13.14 4.56
C LEU A 591 26.37 -13.18 3.31
N THR A 592 25.85 -13.78 2.24
CA THR A 592 26.55 -13.93 0.95
C THR A 592 25.56 -13.75 -0.20
N ASP A 593 26.05 -13.84 -1.43
CA ASP A 593 25.13 -14.13 -2.53
C ASP A 593 24.49 -15.52 -2.41
N VAL A 594 23.45 -15.82 -3.19
CA VAL A 594 22.76 -17.11 -3.06
C VAL A 594 23.62 -18.34 -3.41
N PHE A 595 24.81 -18.12 -3.98
CA PHE A 595 25.76 -19.18 -4.29
C PHE A 595 26.87 -19.28 -3.25
N GLY A 596 26.86 -18.51 -2.16
CA GLY A 596 27.85 -18.57 -1.10
C GLY A 596 29.08 -17.67 -1.32
N ASN A 597 29.09 -16.83 -2.36
CA ASN A 597 30.19 -15.89 -2.61
C ASN A 597 30.03 -14.63 -1.76
N GLY A 598 31.12 -14.14 -1.16
CA GLY A 598 31.11 -12.89 -0.39
C GLY A 598 30.68 -11.69 -1.23
N ILE A 599 30.00 -10.74 -0.60
CA ILE A 599 29.58 -9.47 -1.23
C ILE A 599 30.70 -8.44 -1.01
N SER A 600 31.07 -7.73 -2.07
CA SER A 600 32.10 -6.69 -2.03
C SER A 600 31.48 -5.30 -1.92
N TYR A 601 31.85 -4.57 -0.88
CA TYR A 601 31.32 -3.23 -0.55
C TYR A 601 32.21 -2.07 -1.02
N PHE A 602 33.08 -2.29 -2.02
CA PHE A 602 33.80 -1.20 -2.67
C PHE A 602 32.83 -0.21 -3.34
N PRO A 603 33.10 1.12 -3.31
CA PRO A 603 32.19 2.15 -3.81
C PRO A 603 32.28 2.26 -5.34
N THR A 604 31.85 1.21 -6.05
CA THR A 604 31.77 1.16 -7.52
C THR A 604 30.39 1.59 -8.01
N ASP A 605 30.26 1.89 -9.31
CA ASP A 605 28.97 2.21 -9.94
C ASP A 605 28.00 1.01 -9.94
N GLN A 606 28.50 -0.21 -9.79
CA GLN A 606 27.66 -1.39 -9.65
C GLN A 606 27.26 -1.57 -8.18
N THR A 607 26.03 -1.17 -7.86
CA THR A 607 25.48 -1.26 -6.50
C THR A 607 24.57 -2.47 -6.30
N SER A 608 24.13 -3.15 -7.37
CA SER A 608 23.22 -4.30 -7.28
C SER A 608 23.94 -5.62 -6.95
N VAL A 609 23.37 -6.38 -6.02
CA VAL A 609 23.75 -7.77 -5.73
C VAL A 609 23.05 -8.69 -6.75
N LYS A 610 23.68 -8.86 -7.91
CA LYS A 610 23.06 -9.46 -9.10
C LYS A 610 22.53 -10.87 -8.92
N THR A 611 23.17 -11.65 -8.05
CA THR A 611 22.84 -13.06 -7.79
C THR A 611 21.89 -13.22 -6.60
N GLY A 612 21.44 -12.13 -5.98
CA GLY A 612 20.58 -12.18 -4.81
C GLY A 612 21.34 -12.47 -3.51
N VAL A 613 20.62 -12.79 -2.43
CA VAL A 613 21.20 -12.88 -1.08
C VAL A 613 20.79 -14.15 -0.33
N LEU A 614 21.73 -14.69 0.44
CA LEU A 614 21.55 -15.78 1.40
C LEU A 614 22.10 -15.35 2.76
N ALA A 615 21.28 -15.43 3.80
CA ALA A 615 21.71 -15.14 5.18
C ALA A 615 21.31 -16.26 6.14
N THR A 616 22.23 -16.71 6.99
CA THR A 616 22.01 -17.82 7.94
C THR A 616 22.85 -17.67 9.21
N MET A 617 22.39 -18.21 10.34
CA MET A 617 23.21 -18.39 11.55
C MET A 617 24.05 -19.68 11.53
N ALA A 618 23.62 -20.70 10.80
CA ALA A 618 24.28 -22.01 10.71
C ALA A 618 24.02 -22.67 9.34
N ASP A 619 24.79 -23.71 9.03
CA ASP A 619 24.63 -24.54 7.82
C ASP A 619 24.66 -23.78 6.48
N HIS A 620 25.33 -22.63 6.44
CA HIS A 620 25.32 -21.71 5.30
C HIS A 620 25.71 -22.38 3.97
N ASP A 621 26.80 -23.17 3.98
CA ASP A 621 27.29 -23.83 2.76
C ASP A 621 26.33 -24.90 2.24
N TRP A 622 25.57 -25.54 3.14
CA TRP A 622 24.53 -26.49 2.77
C TRP A 622 23.40 -25.78 2.01
N TYR A 623 22.90 -24.64 2.53
CA TYR A 623 21.87 -23.85 1.84
C TYR A 623 22.36 -23.36 0.47
N ALA A 624 23.58 -22.80 0.40
CA ALA A 624 24.17 -22.33 -0.84
C ALA A 624 24.32 -23.47 -1.87
N GLN A 625 24.70 -24.68 -1.42
CA GLN A 625 24.79 -25.85 -2.29
C GLN A 625 23.41 -26.26 -2.84
N GLN A 626 22.38 -26.34 -1.99
CA GLN A 626 21.03 -26.70 -2.43
C GLN A 626 20.49 -25.74 -3.50
N ILE A 627 20.68 -24.43 -3.29
CA ILE A 627 20.26 -23.41 -4.24
C ILE A 627 21.04 -23.56 -5.56
N ARG A 628 22.36 -23.75 -5.50
CA ARG A 628 23.23 -23.91 -6.67
C ARG A 628 22.83 -25.11 -7.52
N GLU A 629 22.50 -26.25 -6.90
CA GLU A 629 22.06 -27.46 -7.60
C GLU A 629 20.71 -27.27 -8.31
N LYS A 630 19.84 -26.39 -7.79
CA LYS A 630 18.53 -26.10 -8.37
C LYS A 630 18.55 -25.02 -9.45
N ILE A 631 19.38 -23.99 -9.27
CA ILE A 631 19.39 -22.78 -10.11
C ILE A 631 20.72 -22.71 -10.86
N ASN A 632 20.73 -23.27 -12.08
CA ASN A 632 21.94 -23.42 -12.90
C ASN A 632 22.51 -22.12 -13.49
N LYS A 633 21.84 -20.96 -13.32
CA LYS A 633 22.30 -19.58 -13.60
C LYS A 633 21.19 -18.56 -13.30
N LEU A 634 21.54 -17.37 -12.79
CA LEU A 634 20.67 -16.21 -12.53
C LEU A 634 20.97 -15.03 -13.48
#